data_AF-A0A5N5D3L6-F1
#
_entry.id   AF-A0A5N5D3L6-F1
#
_cell.length_a   1.000
_cell.length_b   1.000
_cell.length_c   1.000
_cell.angle_alpha   90.00
_cell.angle_beta   90.00
_cell.angle_gamma   90.00
#
_symmetry.space_group_name_H-M   'P 1'
#
loop_
_entity.id
_entity.type
_entity.pdbx_description
1 polymer ?
#
loop_
_entity_poly.entity_id
_entity_poly.type
_entity_poly.pdbx_seq_one_letter_code
_entity_poly.pdbx_strand_id
1 'polypeptide(L)'
;MGRDVFLTRLVLGRSSHESPEQLPPNRSTSAPQDQTPQYDERGHPVNPRARALGRALRDAQNDILAAVGVVERKRVHIAGFPLPPPKDPSVMKQVEAEDLSGTLVAIFGTLTRYAGTWWVGALQDRVLTYDYPLELSFWELVGAQLRSEGSAAFLFAGLPAQLISMIMNDGDLWASFIVSLVDDAVFRSNLSRKSRVAILRRKPWIRKLIAISIEVAFAPIVLHAAYQRLFLAPPSQLLPRLQTFNPFSASSPLQAVAVPEHLRLGGVTGWLSALSASPVVLVIAWRRSMASIQRFMYEPLEKGILTPDNPDQYTADEATERRRFLEKDAKDSQQTNHTWSNWFFTCLNWSWRIDAASGATGNVIDRTPRRNHGNGQNADTRTSADIRETRANRDWEQRASSEAAA
;
A
#
# COMPACT_ATOMS: atom_id res chain seq x y z
N MET A 1 51.08 -18.36 -50.13
CA MET A 1 49.85 -17.61 -50.46
C MET A 1 48.83 -17.48 -49.31
N GLY A 2 48.98 -18.15 -48.15
CA GLY A 2 48.01 -18.04 -47.04
C GLY A 2 48.19 -16.85 -46.08
N ARG A 3 49.39 -16.24 -46.03
CA ARG A 3 49.70 -15.17 -45.07
C ARG A 3 48.98 -13.86 -45.39
N ASP A 4 48.84 -13.52 -46.66
CA ASP A 4 48.16 -12.29 -47.07
C ASP A 4 46.67 -12.41 -46.81
N VAL A 5 46.04 -13.55 -47.09
CA VAL A 5 44.63 -13.81 -46.77
C VAL A 5 44.38 -13.71 -45.25
N PHE A 6 45.32 -14.22 -44.45
CA PHE A 6 45.25 -14.11 -42.99
C PHE A 6 45.37 -12.66 -42.51
N LEU A 7 46.34 -11.90 -43.04
CA LEU A 7 46.52 -10.49 -42.71
C LEU A 7 45.32 -9.65 -43.14
N THR A 8 44.75 -9.91 -44.32
CA THR A 8 43.55 -9.20 -44.79
C THR A 8 42.34 -9.48 -43.89
N ARG A 9 42.19 -10.70 -43.35
CA ARG A 9 41.12 -11.02 -42.38
C ARG A 9 41.31 -10.26 -41.07
N LEU A 10 42.54 -10.20 -40.57
CA LEU A 10 42.90 -9.45 -39.36
C LEU A 10 42.66 -7.94 -39.52
N VAL A 11 43.03 -7.38 -40.67
CA VAL A 11 42.79 -5.96 -40.99
C VAL A 11 41.30 -5.65 -41.11
N LEU A 12 40.49 -6.60 -41.60
CA LEU A 12 39.03 -6.49 -41.68
C LEU A 12 38.31 -6.82 -40.36
N GLY A 13 39.04 -7.10 -39.28
CA GLY A 13 38.48 -7.40 -37.96
C GLY A 13 37.73 -8.75 -37.87
N ARG A 14 37.98 -9.66 -38.82
CA ARG A 14 37.37 -10.99 -38.86
C ARG A 14 38.23 -12.03 -38.14
N SER A 15 37.59 -13.06 -37.58
CA SER A 15 38.30 -14.09 -36.81
C SER A 15 39.12 -15.02 -37.72
N SER A 16 40.23 -15.56 -37.20
CA SER A 16 41.12 -16.47 -37.93
C SER A 16 40.45 -17.78 -38.35
N HIS A 17 39.36 -18.16 -37.70
CA HIS A 17 38.67 -19.44 -37.88
C HIS A 17 37.36 -19.34 -38.68
N GLU A 18 37.04 -18.16 -39.22
CA GLU A 18 35.84 -17.97 -40.03
C GLU A 18 36.01 -18.66 -41.40
N SER A 19 35.08 -19.56 -41.72
CA SER A 19 35.07 -20.32 -42.98
C SER A 19 34.95 -19.38 -44.18
N PRO A 20 35.68 -19.62 -45.28
CA PRO A 20 35.58 -18.78 -46.48
C PRO A 20 34.14 -18.78 -47.00
N GLU A 21 33.58 -17.58 -47.18
CA GLU A 21 32.25 -17.37 -47.72
C GLU A 21 32.21 -17.93 -49.16
N GLN A 22 31.51 -19.04 -49.36
CA GLN A 22 31.27 -19.59 -50.69
C GLN A 22 30.30 -18.66 -51.42
N LEU A 23 30.85 -17.78 -52.24
CA LEU A 23 30.07 -16.97 -53.16
C LEU A 23 29.33 -17.90 -54.15
N PRO A 24 28.01 -17.76 -54.33
CA PRO A 24 27.28 -18.57 -55.31
C PRO A 24 27.79 -18.27 -56.73
N PRO A 25 27.91 -19.30 -57.60
CA PRO A 25 28.65 -19.20 -58.87
C PRO A 25 27.92 -18.43 -59.99
N ASN A 26 26.82 -17.72 -59.68
CA ASN A 26 26.06 -16.97 -60.69
C ASN A 26 25.67 -15.58 -60.16
N ARG A 27 26.60 -14.63 -60.29
CA ARG A 27 26.26 -13.20 -60.40
C ARG A 27 27.03 -12.61 -61.56
N SER A 28 26.49 -12.85 -62.76
CA SER A 28 26.73 -12.03 -63.93
C SER A 28 26.25 -10.60 -63.67
N THR A 29 27.17 -9.66 -63.85
CA THR A 29 26.95 -8.31 -64.42
C THR A 29 25.52 -7.78 -64.35
N SER A 30 25.14 -7.26 -63.18
CA SER A 30 24.14 -6.20 -63.08
C SER A 30 24.77 -5.08 -62.27
N ALA A 31 24.92 -3.93 -62.93
CA ALA A 31 25.26 -2.58 -62.46
C ALA A 31 26.15 -2.44 -61.20
N PRO A 32 27.26 -1.66 -61.24
CA PRO A 32 27.92 -1.24 -60.01
C PRO A 32 26.89 -0.43 -59.21
N GLN A 33 26.31 -1.05 -58.17
CA GLN A 33 25.53 -0.30 -57.20
C GLN A 33 26.49 0.74 -56.63
N ASP A 34 26.17 2.02 -56.87
CA ASP A 34 26.90 3.20 -56.41
C ASP A 34 27.24 3.08 -54.91
N GLN A 35 28.34 2.42 -54.59
CA GLN A 35 29.00 2.52 -53.29
C GLN A 35 30.03 3.62 -53.43
N THR A 36 29.55 4.84 -53.68
CA THR A 36 30.39 6.03 -53.53
C THR A 36 30.92 6.03 -52.09
N PRO A 37 32.25 5.97 -51.89
CA PRO A 37 32.80 5.98 -50.55
C PRO A 37 32.36 7.29 -49.89
N GLN A 38 31.54 7.18 -48.84
CA GLN A 38 31.09 8.34 -48.09
C GLN A 38 32.27 8.81 -47.23
N TYR A 39 32.70 10.05 -47.42
CA TYR A 39 33.74 10.66 -46.61
C TYR A 39 33.10 11.62 -45.61
N ASP A 40 33.64 11.67 -44.39
CA ASP A 40 33.30 12.66 -43.37
C ASP A 40 33.72 14.07 -43.85
N GLU A 41 33.27 15.13 -43.18
CA GLU A 41 33.65 16.53 -43.47
C GLU A 41 35.17 16.78 -43.38
N ARG A 42 35.90 15.85 -42.74
CA ARG A 42 37.36 15.83 -42.60
C ARG A 42 38.06 14.95 -43.64
N GLY A 43 37.34 14.40 -44.62
CA GLY A 43 37.89 13.58 -45.70
C GLY A 43 38.21 12.13 -45.31
N HIS A 44 37.70 11.63 -44.18
CA HIS A 44 37.91 10.24 -43.76
C HIS A 44 36.81 9.32 -44.29
N PRO A 45 37.12 8.13 -44.82
CA PRO A 45 36.09 7.21 -45.31
C PRO A 45 35.26 6.68 -44.13
N VAL A 46 33.94 6.88 -44.20
CA VAL A 46 32.97 6.44 -43.19
C VAL A 46 32.02 5.44 -43.83
N ASN A 47 32.05 4.20 -43.36
CA ASN A 47 31.03 3.22 -43.71
C ASN A 47 29.91 3.26 -42.65
N PRO A 48 28.71 3.78 -42.96
CA PRO A 48 27.62 3.88 -42.00
C PRO A 48 27.14 2.51 -41.52
N ARG A 49 27.20 1.47 -42.37
CA ARG A 49 26.82 0.10 -41.99
C ARG A 49 27.80 -0.49 -40.98
N ALA A 50 29.09 -0.25 -41.14
CA ALA A 50 30.10 -0.71 -40.18
C ALA A 50 29.97 0.01 -38.82
N ARG A 51 29.66 1.31 -38.83
CA ARG A 51 29.36 2.05 -37.58
C ARG A 51 28.08 1.52 -36.90
N ALA A 52 27.03 1.23 -37.65
CA ALA A 52 25.78 0.67 -37.12
C ALA A 52 26.01 -0.70 -36.48
N LEU A 53 26.73 -1.59 -37.17
CA LEU A 53 27.09 -2.92 -36.64
C LEU A 53 27.97 -2.80 -35.39
N GLY A 54 28.96 -1.91 -35.41
CA GLY A 54 29.82 -1.66 -34.25
C GLY A 54 29.07 -1.06 -33.05
N ARG A 55 27.96 -0.34 -33.26
CA ARG A 55 27.08 0.10 -32.17
C ARG A 55 26.31 -1.09 -31.60
N ALA A 56 25.66 -1.88 -32.47
CA ALA A 56 24.89 -3.05 -32.05
C ALA A 56 25.72 -4.06 -31.23
N LEU A 57 26.99 -4.30 -31.60
CA LEU A 57 27.87 -5.18 -30.84
C LEU A 57 28.23 -4.62 -29.45
N ARG A 58 28.45 -3.30 -29.34
CA ARG A 58 28.70 -2.66 -28.04
C ARG A 58 27.45 -2.67 -27.18
N ASP A 59 26.28 -2.46 -27.77
CA ASP A 59 25.00 -2.53 -27.07
C ASP A 59 24.75 -3.95 -26.54
N ALA A 60 24.98 -4.98 -27.36
CA ALA A 60 24.88 -6.37 -26.94
C ALA A 60 25.89 -6.74 -25.84
N GLN A 61 27.13 -6.24 -25.93
CA GLN A 61 28.14 -6.46 -24.89
C GLN A 61 27.75 -5.77 -23.58
N ASN A 62 27.24 -4.54 -23.65
CA ASN A 62 26.73 -3.83 -22.48
C ASN A 62 25.51 -4.55 -21.88
N ASP A 63 24.66 -5.17 -22.70
CA ASP A 63 23.53 -5.97 -22.23
C ASP A 63 23.99 -7.24 -21.51
N ILE A 64 25.03 -7.92 -22.01
CA ILE A 64 25.62 -9.07 -21.32
C ILE A 64 26.26 -8.63 -20.00
N LEU A 65 27.02 -7.53 -19.99
CA LEU A 65 27.62 -7.00 -18.76
C LEU A 65 26.56 -6.56 -17.74
N ALA A 66 25.41 -6.06 -18.20
CA ALA A 66 24.28 -5.74 -17.34
C ALA A 66 23.56 -7.00 -16.81
N ALA A 67 23.37 -8.01 -17.66
CA ALA A 67 22.77 -9.29 -17.25
C ALA A 67 23.65 -10.05 -16.24
N VAL A 68 24.98 -9.97 -16.38
CA VAL A 68 25.95 -10.56 -15.46
C VAL A 68 26.11 -9.72 -14.17
N GLY A 69 25.53 -8.51 -14.13
CA GLY A 69 25.58 -7.63 -12.96
C GLY A 69 26.89 -6.86 -12.79
N VAL A 70 27.73 -6.79 -13.84
CA VAL A 70 29.00 -6.04 -13.82
C VAL A 70 28.77 -4.55 -14.08
N VAL A 71 27.73 -4.20 -14.84
CA VAL A 71 27.40 -2.81 -15.19
C VAL A 71 25.91 -2.57 -15.05
N GLU A 72 25.50 -1.65 -14.18
CA GLU A 72 24.11 -1.20 -14.16
C GLU A 72 23.80 -0.36 -15.39
N ARG A 73 22.67 -0.61 -16.07
CA ARG A 73 22.21 0.23 -17.17
C ARG A 73 22.04 1.67 -16.67
N LYS A 74 22.86 2.59 -17.17
CA LYS A 74 22.71 4.03 -16.89
C LYS A 74 21.35 4.46 -17.43
N ARG A 75 20.41 4.70 -16.52
CA ARG A 75 19.05 5.16 -16.86
C ARG A 75 19.17 6.45 -17.66
N VAL A 76 18.60 6.48 -18.86
CA VAL A 76 18.56 7.72 -19.64
C VAL A 76 17.61 8.68 -18.92
N HIS A 77 18.20 9.56 -18.12
CA HIS A 77 17.51 10.65 -17.45
C HIS A 77 17.10 11.69 -18.50
N ILE A 78 15.94 11.51 -19.12
CA ILE A 78 15.31 12.59 -19.88
C ILE A 78 14.70 13.53 -18.83
N ALA A 79 15.27 14.73 -18.69
CA ALA A 79 14.74 15.83 -17.87
C ALA A 79 14.62 15.59 -16.34
N GLY A 80 15.58 14.89 -15.72
CA GLY A 80 15.70 14.86 -14.25
C GLY A 80 14.65 14.01 -13.51
N PHE A 81 13.71 13.40 -14.22
CA PHE A 81 12.77 12.42 -13.66
C PHE A 81 13.15 11.02 -14.19
N PRO A 82 13.39 10.03 -13.32
CA PRO A 82 13.56 8.65 -13.78
C PRO A 82 12.21 8.19 -14.37
N LEU A 83 12.15 8.00 -15.69
CA LEU A 83 11.02 7.28 -16.28
C LEU A 83 11.09 5.82 -15.78
N PRO A 84 10.00 5.26 -15.23
CA PRO A 84 9.93 3.85 -14.93
C PRO A 84 10.12 3.06 -16.24
N PRO A 85 10.84 1.93 -16.23
CA PRO A 85 10.89 1.06 -17.39
C PRO A 85 9.46 0.63 -17.77
N PRO A 86 9.19 0.37 -19.07
CA PRO A 86 7.90 -0.16 -19.49
C PRO A 86 7.61 -1.43 -18.70
N LYS A 87 6.50 -1.44 -17.96
CA LYS A 87 6.07 -2.59 -17.16
C LYS A 87 5.72 -3.74 -18.12
N ASP A 88 6.38 -4.88 -17.95
CA ASP A 88 6.06 -6.06 -18.73
C ASP A 88 4.64 -6.54 -18.36
N PRO A 89 3.72 -6.69 -19.33
CA PRO A 89 2.33 -7.03 -19.05
C PRO A 89 2.18 -8.47 -18.51
N SER A 90 3.13 -9.36 -18.78
CA SER A 90 3.19 -10.71 -18.22
C SER A 90 3.53 -10.68 -16.73
N VAL A 91 4.54 -9.89 -16.35
CA VAL A 91 4.97 -9.71 -14.96
C VAL A 91 3.86 -9.06 -14.15
N MET A 92 3.17 -8.05 -14.70
CA MET A 92 2.05 -7.41 -14.04
C MET A 92 0.92 -8.41 -13.71
N LYS A 93 0.53 -9.27 -14.66
CA LYS A 93 -0.48 -10.32 -14.41
C LYS A 93 -0.03 -11.33 -13.37
N GLN A 94 1.26 -11.65 -13.32
CA GLN A 94 1.80 -12.58 -12.32
C GLN A 94 1.75 -11.97 -10.92
N VAL A 95 2.14 -10.70 -10.78
CA VAL A 95 2.06 -9.95 -9.51
C VAL A 95 0.62 -9.84 -9.04
N GLU A 96 -0.33 -9.54 -9.93
CA GLU A 96 -1.77 -9.51 -9.60
C GLU A 96 -2.29 -10.88 -9.11
N ALA A 97 -1.86 -11.97 -9.75
CA ALA A 97 -2.23 -13.32 -9.33
C ALA A 97 -1.62 -13.69 -7.97
N GLU A 98 -0.37 -13.28 -7.73
CA GLU A 98 0.31 -13.48 -6.45
C GLU A 98 -0.39 -12.70 -5.33
N ASP A 99 -0.70 -11.42 -5.55
CA ASP A 99 -1.39 -10.58 -4.56
C ASP A 99 -2.80 -11.10 -4.22
N LEU A 100 -3.55 -11.58 -5.24
CA LEU A 100 -4.82 -12.25 -5.02
C LEU A 100 -4.64 -13.51 -4.17
N SER A 101 -3.63 -14.32 -4.47
CA SER A 101 -3.34 -15.54 -3.70
C SER A 101 -2.94 -15.23 -2.26
N GLY A 102 -2.11 -14.21 -2.04
CA GLY A 102 -1.71 -13.71 -0.73
C GLY A 102 -2.91 -13.19 0.07
N THR A 103 -3.78 -12.44 -0.57
CA THR A 103 -5.03 -11.95 0.03
C THR A 103 -5.93 -13.10 0.47
N LEU A 104 -6.11 -14.13 -0.38
CA LEU A 104 -6.90 -15.31 -0.01
C LEU A 104 -6.28 -16.07 1.17
N VAL A 105 -4.96 -16.30 1.15
CA VAL A 105 -4.26 -16.96 2.26
C VAL A 105 -4.42 -16.15 3.56
N ALA A 106 -4.34 -14.82 3.50
CA ALA A 106 -4.55 -13.95 4.65
C ALA A 106 -6.00 -14.04 5.19
N ILE A 107 -7.00 -14.07 4.31
CA ILE A 107 -8.41 -14.25 4.69
C ILE A 107 -8.60 -15.61 5.36
N PHE A 108 -8.13 -16.70 4.76
CA PHE A 108 -8.25 -18.03 5.33
C PHE A 108 -7.52 -18.15 6.66
N GLY A 109 -6.31 -17.61 6.77
CA GLY A 109 -5.55 -17.57 8.02
C GLY A 109 -6.29 -16.82 9.12
N THR A 110 -6.90 -15.69 8.77
CA THR A 110 -7.73 -14.90 9.68
C THR A 110 -8.96 -15.70 10.14
N LEU A 111 -9.72 -16.28 9.21
CA LEU A 111 -10.90 -17.10 9.53
C LEU A 111 -10.54 -18.30 10.41
N THR A 112 -9.43 -18.97 10.10
CA THR A 112 -8.94 -20.14 10.85
C THR A 112 -8.52 -19.74 12.25
N ARG A 113 -7.81 -18.61 12.40
CA ARG A 113 -7.43 -18.06 13.70
C ARG A 113 -8.67 -17.73 14.54
N TYR A 114 -9.66 -17.07 13.95
CA TYR A 114 -10.91 -16.76 14.64
C TYR A 114 -11.66 -18.02 15.04
N ALA A 115 -11.80 -19.01 14.15
CA ALA A 115 -12.47 -20.27 14.46
C ALA A 115 -11.75 -21.05 15.57
N GLY A 116 -10.42 -21.13 15.53
CA GLY A 116 -9.62 -21.85 16.51
C GLY A 116 -9.62 -21.20 17.91
N THR A 117 -9.78 -19.88 17.99
CA THR A 117 -9.82 -19.12 19.25
C THR A 117 -11.24 -18.78 19.72
N TRP A 118 -12.26 -19.12 18.93
CA TRP A 118 -13.65 -18.74 19.21
C TRP A 118 -14.16 -19.26 20.54
N TRP A 119 -13.94 -20.55 20.82
CA TRP A 119 -14.42 -21.20 22.04
C TRP A 119 -13.80 -20.58 23.30
N VAL A 120 -12.55 -20.10 23.23
CA VAL A 120 -11.86 -19.43 24.34
C VAL A 120 -12.55 -18.11 24.64
N GLY A 121 -12.82 -17.31 23.60
CA GLY A 121 -13.60 -16.09 23.75
C GLY A 121 -15.00 -16.37 24.28
N ALA A 122 -15.68 -17.39 23.74
CA ALA A 122 -17.00 -17.81 24.21
C ALA A 122 -17.01 -18.14 25.70
N LEU A 123 -16.02 -18.90 26.15
CA LEU A 123 -15.85 -19.22 27.55
C LEU A 123 -15.58 -17.97 28.39
N GLN A 124 -14.70 -17.07 27.94
CA GLN A 124 -14.40 -15.82 28.62
C GLN A 124 -15.67 -14.96 28.80
N ASP A 125 -16.49 -14.81 27.76
CA ASP A 125 -17.72 -14.00 27.85
C ASP A 125 -18.73 -14.63 28.80
N ARG A 126 -18.87 -15.97 28.79
CA ARG A 126 -19.74 -16.68 29.74
C ARG A 126 -19.27 -16.45 31.17
N VAL A 127 -17.98 -16.61 31.44
CA VAL A 127 -17.38 -16.40 32.78
C VAL A 127 -17.54 -14.96 33.27
N LEU A 128 -17.49 -13.97 32.38
CA LEU A 128 -17.69 -12.57 32.74
C LEU A 128 -19.17 -12.18 32.89
N THR A 129 -20.09 -12.94 32.29
CA THR A 129 -21.53 -12.61 32.28
C THR A 129 -22.29 -13.35 33.37
N TYR A 130 -21.97 -14.62 33.60
CA TYR A 130 -22.65 -15.46 34.58
C TYR A 130 -21.90 -15.47 35.91
N ASP A 131 -22.68 -15.54 36.99
CA ASP A 131 -22.14 -15.69 38.34
C ASP A 131 -21.76 -17.17 38.55
N TYR A 132 -20.45 -17.44 38.57
CA TYR A 132 -19.92 -18.77 38.83
C TYR A 132 -19.39 -18.84 40.27
N PRO A 133 -19.75 -19.88 41.05
CA PRO A 133 -19.16 -20.10 42.37
C PRO A 133 -17.62 -20.13 42.30
N LEU A 134 -16.97 -19.35 43.17
CA LEU A 134 -15.50 -19.25 43.25
C LEU A 134 -14.80 -20.58 43.57
N GLU A 135 -15.54 -21.55 44.11
CA GLU A 135 -15.02 -22.87 44.50
C GLU A 135 -14.83 -23.82 43.31
N LEU A 136 -15.43 -23.52 42.15
CA LEU A 136 -15.31 -24.38 40.96
C LEU A 136 -13.93 -24.24 40.33
N SER A 137 -13.26 -25.38 40.15
CA SER A 137 -12.06 -25.41 39.31
C SER A 137 -12.42 -25.15 37.84
N PHE A 138 -11.47 -24.59 37.08
CA PHE A 138 -11.66 -24.32 35.66
C PHE A 138 -12.13 -25.56 34.86
N TRP A 139 -11.59 -26.73 35.17
CA TRP A 139 -11.93 -27.97 34.48
C TRP A 139 -13.34 -28.46 34.81
N GLU A 140 -13.81 -28.26 36.05
CA GLU A 140 -15.18 -28.57 36.44
C GLU A 140 -16.17 -27.65 35.74
N LEU A 141 -15.84 -26.36 35.61
CA LEU A 141 -16.66 -25.40 34.86
C LEU A 141 -16.76 -25.79 33.38
N VAL A 142 -15.64 -26.10 32.73
CA VAL A 142 -15.65 -26.56 31.33
C VAL A 142 -16.40 -27.88 31.20
N GLY A 143 -16.15 -28.84 32.07
CA GLY A 143 -16.83 -30.14 32.06
C GLY A 143 -18.34 -30.02 32.28
N ALA A 144 -18.78 -29.13 33.16
CA ALA A 144 -20.19 -28.84 33.39
C ALA A 144 -20.86 -28.25 32.14
N GLN A 145 -20.24 -27.24 31.51
CA GLN A 145 -20.77 -26.64 30.29
C GLN A 145 -20.81 -27.63 29.12
N LEU A 146 -19.79 -28.49 29.00
CA LEU A 146 -19.73 -29.50 27.94
C LEU A 146 -20.85 -30.54 28.09
N ARG A 147 -21.23 -30.87 29.33
CA ARG A 147 -22.31 -31.84 29.63
C ARG A 147 -23.70 -31.22 29.48
N SER A 148 -23.88 -29.94 29.79
CA SER A 148 -25.20 -29.30 29.74
C SER A 148 -25.65 -29.01 28.31
N GLU A 149 -24.78 -28.43 27.49
CA GLU A 149 -25.12 -27.97 26.12
C GLU A 149 -24.57 -28.88 25.01
N GLY A 150 -23.59 -29.72 25.34
CA GLY A 150 -22.88 -30.57 24.38
C GLY A 150 -21.61 -29.91 23.80
N SER A 151 -20.71 -30.75 23.30
CA SER A 151 -19.39 -30.32 22.80
C SER A 151 -19.49 -29.41 21.56
N ALA A 152 -20.41 -29.71 20.65
CA ALA A 152 -20.60 -28.92 19.43
C ALA A 152 -21.12 -27.50 19.73
N ALA A 153 -22.10 -27.39 20.63
CA ALA A 153 -22.60 -26.09 21.08
C ALA A 153 -21.52 -25.32 21.84
N PHE A 154 -20.78 -25.99 22.72
CA PHE A 154 -19.67 -25.38 23.44
C PHE A 154 -18.61 -24.78 22.51
N LEU A 155 -18.19 -25.52 21.48
CA LEU A 155 -17.13 -25.09 20.56
C LEU A 155 -17.59 -24.11 19.48
N PHE A 156 -18.81 -24.27 18.96
CA PHE A 156 -19.25 -23.60 17.73
C PHE A 156 -20.50 -22.72 17.88
N ALA A 157 -21.11 -22.60 19.06
CA ALA A 157 -22.27 -21.72 19.23
C ALA A 157 -21.93 -20.28 18.82
N GLY A 158 -22.75 -19.70 17.93
CA GLY A 158 -22.57 -18.35 17.41
C GLY A 158 -21.48 -18.20 16.34
N LEU A 159 -20.62 -19.20 16.12
CA LEU A 159 -19.50 -19.09 15.18
C LEU A 159 -19.96 -18.85 13.73
N PRO A 160 -20.93 -19.59 13.16
CA PRO A 160 -21.39 -19.36 11.79
C PRO A 160 -21.96 -17.95 11.59
N ALA A 161 -22.80 -17.50 12.52
CA ALA A 161 -23.36 -16.14 12.50
C ALA A 161 -22.26 -15.07 12.63
N GLN A 162 -21.26 -15.30 13.48
CA GLN A 162 -20.12 -14.41 13.62
C GLN A 162 -19.27 -14.34 12.35
N LEU A 163 -18.97 -15.47 11.71
CA LEU A 163 -18.20 -15.50 10.46
C LEU A 163 -18.94 -14.77 9.34
N ILE A 164 -20.24 -14.99 9.21
CA ILE A 164 -21.08 -14.25 8.26
C ILE A 164 -21.06 -12.76 8.57
N SER A 165 -21.15 -12.38 9.85
CA SER A 165 -21.02 -10.98 10.25
C SER A 165 -19.64 -10.41 9.94
N MET A 166 -18.57 -11.18 10.09
CA MET A 166 -17.21 -10.72 9.80
C MET A 166 -17.06 -10.36 8.32
N ILE A 167 -17.66 -11.14 7.41
CA ILE A 167 -17.58 -10.91 5.96
C ILE A 167 -18.57 -9.82 5.53
N MET A 168 -19.79 -9.83 6.06
CA MET A 168 -20.88 -8.94 5.60
C MET A 168 -20.89 -7.58 6.29
N ASN A 169 -20.40 -7.50 7.54
CA ASN A 169 -20.52 -6.30 8.37
C ASN A 169 -19.24 -5.44 8.39
N ASP A 170 -18.41 -5.53 7.36
CA ASP A 170 -17.38 -4.52 7.11
C ASP A 170 -18.00 -3.32 6.38
N GLY A 171 -18.60 -2.42 7.16
CA GLY A 171 -19.32 -1.27 6.64
C GLY A 171 -18.43 -0.36 5.78
N ASP A 172 -17.13 -0.25 6.09
CA ASP A 172 -16.21 0.60 5.34
C ASP A 172 -15.88 -0.01 3.97
N LEU A 173 -15.66 -1.34 3.89
CA LEU A 173 -15.45 -2.06 2.63
C LEU A 173 -16.67 -1.92 1.71
N TRP A 174 -17.85 -2.27 2.20
CA TRP A 174 -19.08 -2.22 1.42
C TRP A 174 -19.48 -0.78 1.04
N ALA A 175 -19.27 0.19 1.93
CA ALA A 175 -19.49 1.59 1.59
C ALA A 175 -18.55 2.06 0.48
N SER A 176 -17.29 1.60 0.47
CA SER A 176 -16.34 1.94 -0.59
C SER A 176 -16.78 1.34 -1.94
N PHE A 177 -17.22 0.08 -1.92
CA PHE A 177 -17.76 -0.58 -3.10
C PHE A 177 -19.00 0.14 -3.65
N ILE A 178 -19.99 0.43 -2.80
CA ILE A 178 -21.22 1.13 -3.22
C ILE A 178 -20.91 2.54 -3.73
N VAL A 179 -20.02 3.27 -3.05
CA VAL A 179 -19.61 4.61 -3.50
C VAL A 179 -18.89 4.54 -4.86
N SER A 180 -18.09 3.50 -5.12
CA SER A 180 -17.48 3.28 -6.45
C SER A 180 -18.54 3.06 -7.53
N LEU A 181 -19.58 2.26 -7.25
CA LEU A 181 -20.69 2.07 -8.19
C LEU A 181 -21.46 3.38 -8.45
N VAL A 182 -21.64 4.20 -7.41
CA VAL A 182 -22.26 5.52 -7.54
C VAL A 182 -21.37 6.44 -8.36
N ASP A 183 -20.05 6.43 -8.16
CA ASP A 183 -19.12 7.22 -8.96
C ASP A 183 -19.22 6.82 -10.45
N ASP A 184 -19.17 5.53 -10.76
CA ASP A 184 -19.31 5.03 -12.12
C ASP A 184 -20.65 5.43 -12.75
N ALA A 185 -21.75 5.33 -12.00
CA ALA A 185 -23.06 5.76 -12.44
C ALA A 185 -23.11 7.27 -12.69
N VAL A 186 -22.50 8.08 -11.82
CA VAL A 186 -22.42 9.54 -11.96
C VAL A 186 -21.57 9.92 -13.17
N PHE A 187 -20.47 9.22 -13.44
CA PHE A 187 -19.64 9.44 -14.62
C PHE A 187 -20.35 9.09 -15.93
N ARG A 188 -21.13 7.99 -15.95
CA ARG A 188 -21.93 7.59 -17.11
C ARG A 188 -23.16 8.48 -17.33
N SER A 189 -23.68 9.09 -16.28
CA SER A 189 -24.87 9.94 -16.36
C SER A 189 -24.58 11.32 -16.99
N ASN A 190 -25.54 11.87 -17.73
CA ASN A 190 -25.49 13.23 -18.28
C ASN A 190 -25.83 14.32 -17.24
N LEU A 191 -25.40 14.14 -15.99
CA LEU A 191 -25.65 15.10 -14.92
C LEU A 191 -24.88 16.42 -15.14
N SER A 192 -25.53 17.54 -14.84
CA SER A 192 -24.92 18.87 -14.85
C SER A 192 -23.66 18.93 -13.96
N ARG A 193 -22.65 19.69 -14.39
CA ARG A 193 -21.39 19.90 -13.66
C ARG A 193 -21.61 20.32 -12.20
N LYS A 194 -22.64 21.14 -11.95
CA LYS A 194 -23.00 21.58 -10.58
C LYS A 194 -23.45 20.42 -9.70
N SER A 195 -24.25 19.49 -10.24
CA SER A 195 -24.73 18.29 -9.53
C SER A 195 -23.57 17.34 -9.21
N ARG A 196 -22.67 17.10 -10.17
CA ARG A 196 -21.48 16.26 -9.98
C ARG A 196 -20.59 16.78 -8.83
N VAL A 197 -20.32 18.09 -8.81
CA VAL A 197 -19.53 18.70 -7.72
C VAL A 197 -20.25 18.60 -6.38
N ALA A 198 -21.57 18.78 -6.34
CA ALA A 198 -22.35 18.64 -5.11
C ALA A 198 -22.30 17.20 -4.54
N ILE A 199 -22.42 16.18 -5.40
CA ILE A 199 -22.32 14.77 -5.01
C ILE A 199 -20.92 14.46 -4.49
N LEU A 200 -19.86 14.89 -5.19
CA LEU A 200 -18.48 14.68 -4.76
C LEU A 200 -18.17 15.36 -3.41
N ARG A 201 -18.74 16.55 -3.14
CA ARG A 201 -18.62 17.20 -1.83
C ARG A 201 -19.31 16.43 -0.71
N ARG A 202 -20.43 15.76 -1.01
CA ARG A 202 -21.19 14.94 -0.05
C ARG A 202 -20.68 13.51 0.07
N LYS A 203 -19.80 13.07 -0.83
CA LYS A 203 -19.21 11.73 -0.86
C LYS A 203 -18.73 11.19 0.50
N PRO A 204 -17.94 11.92 1.31
CA PRO A 204 -17.49 11.38 2.60
C PRO A 204 -18.66 11.14 3.58
N TRP A 205 -19.67 12.01 3.56
CA TRP A 205 -20.88 11.84 4.36
C TRP A 205 -21.72 10.66 3.88
N ILE A 206 -21.91 10.53 2.57
CA ILE A 206 -22.61 9.40 1.95
C ILE A 206 -21.92 8.08 2.31
N ARG A 207 -20.58 8.01 2.20
CA ARG A 207 -19.80 6.82 2.60
C ARG A 207 -20.03 6.46 4.06
N LYS A 208 -19.94 7.43 4.97
CA LYS A 208 -20.18 7.21 6.41
C LYS A 208 -21.61 6.76 6.70
N LEU A 209 -22.61 7.38 6.06
CA LEU A 209 -24.01 7.00 6.22
C LEU A 209 -24.27 5.58 5.74
N ILE A 210 -23.76 5.22 4.56
CA ILE A 210 -23.88 3.84 4.03
C ILE A 210 -23.21 2.84 4.98
N ALA A 211 -22.00 3.14 5.46
CA ALA A 211 -21.29 2.27 6.39
C ALA A 211 -22.09 2.03 7.68
N ILE A 212 -22.65 3.09 8.27
CA ILE A 212 -23.51 2.99 9.47
C ILE A 212 -24.81 2.24 9.16
N SER A 213 -25.44 2.50 8.02
CA SER A 213 -26.67 1.80 7.61
C SER A 213 -26.45 0.30 7.44
N ILE A 214 -25.32 -0.10 6.86
CA ILE A 214 -24.92 -1.51 6.73
C ILE A 214 -24.70 -2.11 8.12
N GLU A 215 -23.98 -1.41 9.00
CA GLU A 215 -23.76 -1.87 10.38
C GLU A 215 -25.05 -2.09 11.16
N VAL A 216 -26.01 -1.18 11.03
CA VAL A 216 -27.34 -1.30 11.64
C VAL A 216 -28.12 -2.47 11.02
N ALA A 217 -28.09 -2.62 9.69
CA ALA A 217 -28.80 -3.70 8.99
C ALA A 217 -28.29 -5.09 9.38
N PHE A 218 -26.99 -5.23 9.64
CA PHE A 218 -26.36 -6.49 10.05
C PHE A 218 -26.22 -6.67 11.56
N ALA A 219 -26.60 -5.68 12.37
CA ALA A 219 -26.58 -5.77 13.83
C ALA A 219 -27.35 -6.98 14.41
N PRO A 220 -28.53 -7.38 13.88
CA PRO A 220 -29.23 -8.57 14.36
C PRO A 220 -28.40 -9.86 14.27
N ILE A 221 -27.55 -10.01 13.25
CA ILE A 221 -26.68 -11.18 13.11
C ILE A 221 -25.60 -11.18 14.19
N VAL A 222 -25.01 -10.02 14.47
CA VAL A 222 -24.00 -9.86 15.53
C VAL A 222 -24.60 -10.19 16.90
N LEU A 223 -25.78 -9.65 17.17
CA LEU A 223 -26.49 -9.89 18.43
C LEU A 223 -26.87 -11.36 18.59
N HIS A 224 -27.36 -12.01 17.53
CA HIS A 224 -27.64 -13.44 17.53
C HIS A 224 -26.38 -14.28 17.83
N ALA A 225 -25.25 -13.94 17.20
CA ALA A 225 -23.98 -14.60 17.47
C ALA A 225 -23.55 -14.44 18.94
N ALA A 226 -23.72 -13.24 19.52
CA ALA A 226 -23.42 -12.97 20.93
C ALA A 226 -24.36 -13.74 21.87
N TYR A 227 -25.66 -13.79 21.58
CA TYR A 227 -26.61 -14.56 22.39
C TYR A 227 -26.34 -16.06 22.34
N GLN A 228 -25.97 -16.60 21.19
CA GLN A 228 -25.56 -18.00 21.08
C GLN A 228 -24.24 -18.28 21.80
N ARG A 229 -23.28 -17.36 21.71
CA ARG A 229 -22.01 -17.45 22.44
C ARG A 229 -22.24 -17.55 23.95
N LEU A 230 -23.22 -16.82 24.47
CA LEU A 230 -23.64 -16.85 25.86
C LEU A 230 -24.62 -17.98 26.21
N PHE A 231 -25.05 -18.82 25.27
CA PHE A 231 -26.13 -19.82 25.49
C PHE A 231 -27.49 -19.23 25.89
N LEU A 232 -27.75 -17.97 25.56
CA LEU A 232 -29.07 -17.35 25.72
C LEU A 232 -30.02 -17.70 24.55
N ALA A 233 -29.44 -18.04 23.39
CA ALA A 233 -30.17 -18.48 22.21
C ALA A 233 -29.80 -19.93 21.86
N PRO A 234 -30.73 -20.71 21.30
CA PRO A 234 -30.48 -22.12 20.99
C PRO A 234 -29.35 -22.26 19.95
N PRO A 235 -28.39 -23.18 20.15
CA PRO A 235 -27.26 -23.37 19.24
C PRO A 235 -27.67 -23.99 17.89
N SER A 236 -28.86 -24.56 17.80
CA SER A 236 -29.38 -25.20 16.57
C SER A 236 -29.72 -24.20 15.45
N GLN A 237 -29.95 -22.93 15.76
CA GLN A 237 -30.32 -21.91 14.77
C GLN A 237 -29.09 -21.18 14.25
N LEU A 238 -28.57 -21.57 13.09
CA LEU A 238 -27.36 -20.95 12.51
C LEU A 238 -27.50 -19.44 12.23
N LEU A 239 -28.71 -18.98 11.93
CA LEU A 239 -29.02 -17.60 11.57
C LEU A 239 -30.22 -17.10 12.37
N PRO A 240 -30.30 -15.78 12.62
CA PRO A 240 -31.46 -15.19 13.25
C PRO A 240 -32.68 -15.33 12.33
N ARG A 241 -33.87 -15.42 12.95
CA ARG A 241 -35.13 -15.41 12.20
C ARG A 241 -35.26 -14.11 11.40
N LEU A 242 -35.76 -14.18 10.17
CA LEU A 242 -35.91 -12.99 9.31
C LEU A 242 -36.75 -11.86 9.93
N GLN A 243 -37.65 -12.21 10.85
CA GLN A 243 -38.45 -11.25 11.62
C GLN A 243 -37.61 -10.31 12.50
N THR A 244 -36.42 -10.74 12.93
CA THR A 244 -35.50 -9.92 13.73
C THR A 244 -34.91 -8.74 12.95
N PHE A 245 -34.94 -8.78 11.62
CA PHE A 245 -34.50 -7.66 10.77
C PHE A 245 -35.59 -6.60 10.59
N ASN A 246 -36.84 -6.89 10.93
CA ASN A 246 -37.92 -5.93 10.83
C ASN A 246 -37.97 -5.06 12.10
N PRO A 247 -37.60 -3.76 12.05
CA PRO A 247 -37.56 -2.90 13.23
C PRO A 247 -38.94 -2.68 13.87
N PHE A 248 -40.02 -2.97 13.14
CA PHE A 248 -41.40 -2.88 13.62
C PHE A 248 -41.89 -4.17 14.31
N SER A 249 -41.09 -5.24 14.29
CA SER A 249 -41.43 -6.47 15.00
C SER A 249 -41.03 -6.36 16.47
N ALA A 250 -41.92 -6.81 17.36
CA ALA A 250 -41.59 -6.97 18.79
C ALA A 250 -40.41 -7.93 19.03
N SER A 251 -40.11 -8.82 18.08
CA SER A 251 -38.97 -9.75 18.17
C SER A 251 -37.64 -9.15 17.72
N SER A 252 -37.64 -7.95 17.15
CA SER A 252 -36.42 -7.33 16.63
C SER A 252 -35.65 -6.61 17.73
N PRO A 253 -34.32 -6.78 17.81
CA PRO A 253 -33.48 -5.94 18.67
C PRO A 253 -33.38 -4.49 18.15
N LEU A 254 -33.83 -4.23 16.91
CA LEU A 254 -33.89 -2.90 16.28
C LEU A 254 -35.16 -2.14 16.67
N GLN A 255 -35.85 -2.53 17.75
CA GLN A 255 -37.06 -1.84 18.20
C GLN A 255 -36.81 -0.33 18.24
N ALA A 256 -37.66 0.40 17.51
CA ALA A 256 -37.63 1.85 17.50
C ALA A 256 -37.85 2.34 18.95
N VAL A 257 -36.86 3.05 19.50
CA VAL A 257 -37.02 3.70 20.81
C VAL A 257 -38.21 4.66 20.67
N ALA A 258 -39.28 4.38 21.42
CA ALA A 258 -40.52 5.14 21.33
C ALA A 258 -40.23 6.64 21.44
N VAL A 259 -40.59 7.39 20.40
CA VAL A 259 -40.35 8.83 20.36
C VAL A 259 -41.20 9.47 21.46
N PRO A 260 -40.62 10.29 22.35
CA PRO A 260 -41.37 10.90 23.44
C PRO A 260 -42.50 11.76 22.86
N GLU A 261 -43.74 11.51 23.26
CA GLU A 261 -44.94 12.23 22.79
C GLU A 261 -44.87 13.74 23.11
N HIS A 262 -44.08 14.10 24.12
CA HIS A 262 -43.84 15.48 24.51
C HIS A 262 -42.34 15.75 24.59
N LEU A 263 -41.86 16.77 23.86
CA LEU A 263 -40.48 17.26 23.88
C LEU A 263 -40.13 18.02 25.17
N ARG A 264 -40.48 17.45 26.32
CA ARG A 264 -40.02 17.94 27.63
C ARG A 264 -38.56 17.53 27.83
N LEU A 265 -37.76 18.39 28.44
CA LEU A 265 -36.32 18.13 28.66
C LEU A 265 -36.08 16.75 29.31
N GLY A 266 -36.87 16.39 30.33
CA GLY A 266 -36.78 15.08 30.99
C GLY A 266 -37.14 13.88 30.08
N GLY A 267 -38.07 14.07 29.14
CA GLY A 267 -38.42 13.06 28.14
C GLY A 267 -37.31 12.86 27.11
N VAL A 268 -36.67 13.95 26.67
CA VAL A 268 -35.54 13.90 25.75
C VAL A 268 -34.32 13.23 26.40
N THR A 269 -34.00 13.55 27.65
CA THR A 269 -32.88 12.90 28.36
C THR A 269 -33.15 11.42 28.61
N GLY A 270 -34.39 11.05 28.98
CA GLY A 270 -34.77 9.65 29.14
C GLY A 270 -34.70 8.87 27.81
N TRP A 271 -35.15 9.48 26.72
CA TRP A 271 -35.06 8.91 25.38
C TRP A 271 -33.61 8.74 24.91
N LEU A 272 -32.75 9.75 25.09
CA LEU A 272 -31.32 9.66 24.78
C LEU A 272 -30.61 8.59 25.63
N SER A 273 -30.96 8.49 26.92
CA SER A 273 -30.45 7.45 27.80
C SER A 273 -30.87 6.06 27.29
N ALA A 274 -32.14 5.87 26.95
CA ALA A 274 -32.64 4.61 26.39
C ALA A 274 -31.96 4.27 25.05
N LEU A 275 -31.71 5.27 24.20
CA LEU A 275 -30.99 5.09 22.94
C LEU A 275 -29.53 4.67 23.18
N SER A 276 -28.84 5.30 24.13
CA SER A 276 -27.46 4.95 24.50
C SER A 276 -27.34 3.56 25.12
N ALA A 277 -28.38 3.11 25.81
CA ALA A 277 -28.48 1.76 26.38
C ALA A 277 -29.02 0.71 25.39
N SER A 278 -29.35 1.10 24.15
CA SER A 278 -29.84 0.17 23.14
C SER A 278 -28.75 -0.85 22.79
N PRO A 279 -29.04 -2.17 22.77
CA PRO A 279 -28.07 -3.21 22.44
C PRO A 279 -27.40 -2.99 21.08
N VAL A 280 -28.14 -2.44 20.12
CA VAL A 280 -27.64 -2.16 18.76
C VAL A 280 -26.59 -1.04 18.81
N VAL A 281 -26.87 0.05 19.54
CA VAL A 281 -25.93 1.16 19.69
C VAL A 281 -24.68 0.71 20.42
N LEU A 282 -24.82 -0.08 21.49
CA LEU A 282 -23.70 -0.63 22.24
C LEU A 282 -22.82 -1.56 21.38
N VAL A 283 -23.42 -2.43 20.57
CA VAL A 283 -22.67 -3.31 19.66
C VAL A 283 -21.93 -2.50 18.59
N ILE A 284 -22.56 -1.49 18.00
CA ILE A 284 -21.92 -0.61 17.02
C ILE A 284 -20.77 0.16 17.68
N ALA A 285 -21.01 0.76 18.86
CA ALA A 285 -20.01 1.49 19.62
C ALA A 285 -18.81 0.59 19.99
N TRP A 286 -19.08 -0.63 20.47
CA TRP A 286 -18.06 -1.64 20.77
C TRP A 286 -17.23 -1.97 19.54
N ARG A 287 -17.86 -2.29 18.40
CA ARG A 287 -17.16 -2.63 17.15
C ARG A 287 -16.32 -1.46 16.64
N ARG A 288 -16.88 -0.25 16.63
CA ARG A 288 -16.17 0.97 16.20
C ARG A 288 -14.99 1.27 17.12
N SER A 289 -15.15 1.10 18.43
CA SER A 289 -14.08 1.27 19.40
C SER A 289 -12.98 0.22 19.18
N MET A 290 -13.34 -1.05 19.00
CA MET A 290 -12.39 -2.14 18.75
C MET A 290 -11.63 -1.93 17.44
N ALA A 291 -12.31 -1.56 16.35
CA ALA A 291 -11.68 -1.26 15.07
C ALA A 291 -10.74 -0.05 15.19
N SER A 292 -11.12 0.97 15.95
CA SER A 292 -10.27 2.12 16.22
C SER A 292 -9.03 1.70 16.99
N ILE A 293 -9.18 0.96 18.10
CA ILE A 293 -8.07 0.43 18.91
C ILE A 293 -7.14 -0.43 18.06
N GLN A 294 -7.68 -1.30 17.20
CA GLN A 294 -6.89 -2.11 16.28
C GLN A 294 -6.08 -1.22 15.33
N ARG A 295 -6.71 -0.24 14.66
CA ARG A 295 -5.98 0.71 13.80
C ARG A 295 -4.86 1.42 14.56
N PHE A 296 -5.16 1.90 15.77
CA PHE A 296 -4.18 2.56 16.64
C PHE A 296 -3.01 1.64 17.03
N MET A 297 -3.25 0.34 17.21
CA MET A 297 -2.21 -0.63 17.57
C MET A 297 -1.40 -1.11 16.37
N TYR A 298 -2.05 -1.31 15.22
CA TYR A 298 -1.42 -1.85 14.02
C TYR A 298 -0.61 -0.81 13.26
N GLU A 299 -1.04 0.45 13.22
CA GLU A 299 -0.33 1.49 12.46
C GLU A 299 1.14 1.69 12.92
N PRO A 300 1.45 1.73 14.23
CA PRO A 300 2.83 1.80 14.70
C PRO A 300 3.60 0.50 14.47
N LEU A 301 2.93 -0.64 14.60
CA LEU A 301 3.53 -1.95 14.37
C LEU A 301 3.98 -2.07 12.91
N GLU A 302 3.12 -1.67 11.97
CA GLU A 302 3.39 -1.71 10.53
C GLU A 302 4.57 -0.82 10.16
N LYS A 303 4.67 0.38 10.75
CA LYS A 303 5.83 1.26 10.58
C LYS A 303 7.13 0.65 11.12
N GLY A 304 7.04 -0.28 12.07
CA GLY A 304 8.17 -0.99 12.66
C GLY A 304 8.57 -2.28 11.95
N ILE A 305 7.78 -2.78 10.99
CA ILE A 305 8.13 -3.97 10.21
C ILE A 305 9.27 -3.60 9.25
N LEU A 306 10.34 -4.40 9.25
CA LEU A 306 11.47 -4.22 8.35
C LEU A 306 10.99 -4.34 6.91
N THR A 307 11.07 -3.25 6.16
CA THR A 307 10.90 -3.29 4.71
C THR A 307 12.13 -3.94 4.08
N PRO A 308 11.98 -4.79 3.05
CA PRO A 308 13.11 -5.40 2.37
C PRO A 308 14.07 -4.33 1.84
N ASP A 309 15.38 -4.56 1.95
CA ASP A 309 16.42 -3.58 1.57
C ASP A 309 16.46 -3.30 0.05
N ASN A 310 15.88 -4.18 -0.76
CA ASN A 310 15.79 -4.04 -2.21
C ASN A 310 14.40 -4.47 -2.72
N PRO A 311 13.35 -3.65 -2.54
CA PRO A 311 12.03 -3.95 -3.07
C PRO A 311 12.08 -3.94 -4.60
N ASP A 312 11.40 -4.89 -5.23
CA ASP A 312 11.13 -4.82 -6.66
C ASP A 312 10.31 -3.57 -7.00
N GLN A 313 10.33 -3.15 -8.26
CA GLN A 313 9.69 -1.89 -8.67
C GLN A 313 8.18 -1.88 -8.42
N TYR A 314 7.52 -3.04 -8.46
CA TYR A 314 6.08 -3.14 -8.21
C TYR A 314 5.79 -2.96 -6.72
N THR A 315 6.53 -3.64 -5.84
CA THR A 315 6.44 -3.42 -4.39
C THR A 315 6.82 -1.99 -4.00
N ALA A 316 7.81 -1.38 -4.66
CA ALA A 316 8.20 0.00 -4.39
C ALA A 316 7.11 0.99 -4.79
N ASP A 317 6.51 0.83 -5.98
CA ASP A 317 5.39 1.65 -6.44
C ASP A 317 4.19 1.53 -5.49
N GLU A 318 3.82 0.29 -5.13
CA GLU A 318 2.70 0.02 -4.24
C GLU A 318 2.95 0.55 -2.82
N ALA A 319 4.15 0.36 -2.26
CA ALA A 319 4.52 0.92 -0.97
C ALA A 319 4.48 2.46 -1.00
N THR A 320 4.85 3.08 -2.12
CA THR A 320 4.77 4.53 -2.29
C THR A 320 3.32 4.99 -2.36
N GLU A 321 2.47 4.26 -3.06
CA GLU A 321 1.03 4.55 -3.14
C GLU A 321 0.34 4.37 -1.78
N ARG A 322 0.59 3.25 -1.09
CA ARG A 322 0.14 2.98 0.28
C ARG A 322 0.60 4.08 1.24
N ARG A 323 1.87 4.52 1.17
CA ARG A 323 2.36 5.65 1.97
C ARG A 323 1.61 6.94 1.68
N ARG A 324 1.30 7.24 0.41
CA ARG A 324 0.50 8.42 0.04
C ARG A 324 -0.93 8.34 0.59
N PHE A 325 -1.54 7.15 0.56
CA PHE A 325 -2.85 6.92 1.17
C PHE A 325 -2.80 7.13 2.68
N LEU A 326 -1.84 6.51 3.37
CA LEU A 326 -1.64 6.66 4.81
C LEU A 326 -1.31 8.11 5.19
N GLU A 327 -0.50 8.83 4.40
CA GLU A 327 -0.19 10.24 4.66
C GLU A 327 -1.41 11.13 4.46
N LYS A 328 -2.28 10.81 3.50
CA LYS A 328 -3.54 11.52 3.29
C LYS A 328 -4.50 11.27 4.46
N ASP A 329 -4.67 10.02 4.87
CA ASP A 329 -5.49 9.66 6.03
C ASP A 329 -4.89 10.22 7.32
N ALA A 330 -3.56 10.27 7.44
CA ALA A 330 -2.85 10.88 8.55
C ALA A 330 -2.99 12.40 8.56
N LYS A 331 -3.05 13.09 7.41
CA LYS A 331 -3.36 14.52 7.34
C LYS A 331 -4.82 14.80 7.72
N ASP A 332 -5.72 13.90 7.34
CA ASP A 332 -7.12 13.95 7.75
C ASP A 332 -7.30 13.61 9.25
N SER A 333 -6.36 12.88 9.87
CA SER A 333 -6.37 12.51 11.29
C SER A 333 -5.42 13.33 12.19
N GLN A 334 -4.44 14.07 11.64
CA GLN A 334 -3.39 14.84 12.34
C GLN A 334 -3.93 15.97 13.23
N GLN A 335 -5.25 16.18 13.21
CA GLN A 335 -5.90 17.08 14.15
C GLN A 335 -6.02 16.49 15.57
N THR A 336 -5.69 15.20 15.78
CA THR A 336 -5.64 14.59 17.11
C THR A 336 -4.26 14.00 17.42
N ASN A 337 -3.36 14.83 17.95
CA ASN A 337 -2.12 14.35 18.60
C ASN A 337 -2.48 13.46 19.79
N HIS A 338 -2.41 12.14 19.63
CA HIS A 338 -2.69 11.19 20.69
C HIS A 338 -1.47 11.03 21.60
N THR A 339 -1.25 12.00 22.50
CA THR A 339 -0.23 11.96 23.57
C THR A 339 -0.23 10.65 24.38
N TRP A 340 -1.38 10.00 24.50
CA TRP A 340 -1.53 8.71 25.18
C TRP A 340 -0.89 7.52 24.43
N SER A 341 -0.85 7.49 23.10
CA SER A 341 -0.27 6.34 22.37
C SER A 341 1.24 6.27 22.59
N ASN A 342 1.92 7.41 22.54
CA ASN A 342 3.34 7.50 22.88
C ASN A 342 3.60 7.02 24.31
N TRP A 343 2.75 7.39 25.27
CA TRP A 343 2.83 6.88 26.64
C TRP A 343 2.65 5.35 26.69
N PHE A 344 1.64 4.81 26.02
CA PHE A 344 1.36 3.37 25.98
C PHE A 344 2.52 2.55 25.40
N PHE A 345 3.09 2.97 24.26
CA PHE A 345 4.25 2.28 23.67
C PHE A 345 5.53 2.47 24.49
N THR A 346 5.64 3.57 25.24
CA THR A 346 6.73 3.77 26.21
C THR A 346 6.60 2.80 27.38
N CYS A 347 5.38 2.60 27.90
CA CYS A 347 5.11 1.61 28.94
C CYS A 347 5.43 0.17 28.51
N LEU A 348 5.23 -0.16 27.23
CA LEU A 348 5.60 -1.45 26.65
C LEU A 348 7.10 -1.58 26.31
N ASN A 349 7.91 -0.55 26.61
CA ASN A 349 9.33 -0.46 26.24
C ASN A 349 9.59 -0.67 24.73
N TRP A 350 8.62 -0.28 23.90
CA TRP A 350 8.66 -0.41 22.43
C TRP A 350 9.06 0.89 21.73
N SER A 351 9.21 1.99 22.46
CA SER A 351 9.50 3.32 21.88
C SER A 351 10.88 3.45 21.24
N TRP A 352 11.86 2.61 21.61
CA TRP A 352 13.26 2.76 21.16
C TRP A 352 13.52 2.43 19.67
N ARG A 353 12.64 1.72 18.96
CA ARG A 353 12.89 1.36 17.55
C ARG A 353 12.37 2.37 16.52
N ILE A 354 11.42 3.23 16.89
CA ILE A 354 10.78 4.14 15.93
C ILE A 354 11.74 5.29 15.56
N ASP A 355 12.54 5.77 16.51
CA ASP A 355 13.46 6.89 16.27
C ASP A 355 14.71 6.47 15.47
N ALA A 356 15.17 5.23 15.59
CA ALA A 356 16.36 4.73 14.91
C ALA A 356 16.22 4.65 13.38
N ALA A 357 15.01 4.41 12.86
CA ALA A 357 14.75 4.32 11.41
C ALA A 357 14.73 5.69 10.73
N SER A 358 14.39 6.76 11.46
CA SER A 358 14.31 8.13 10.90
C SER A 358 15.67 8.82 10.76
N GLY A 359 16.71 8.33 11.46
CA GLY A 359 18.05 8.91 11.43
C GLY A 359 19.00 8.39 10.34
N ALA A 360 18.62 7.35 9.59
CA ALA A 360 19.54 6.63 8.70
C ALA A 360 19.58 7.14 7.23
N THR A 361 18.76 8.13 6.85
CA THR A 361 18.74 8.66 5.46
C THR A 361 19.57 9.93 5.25
N GLY A 362 20.34 10.38 6.24
CA GLY A 362 21.23 11.53 6.12
C GLY A 362 22.71 11.16 6.25
N ASN A 363 23.45 11.21 5.14
CA ASN A 363 24.91 11.07 4.99
C ASN A 363 25.43 9.66 4.67
N VAL A 364 25.17 9.23 3.44
CA VAL A 364 26.15 8.42 2.71
C VAL A 364 27.36 9.31 2.44
N ILE A 365 28.34 9.23 3.34
CA ILE A 365 29.67 9.81 3.18
C ILE A 365 30.34 9.08 2.01
N ASP A 366 30.57 9.82 0.94
CA ASP A 366 31.41 9.44 -0.19
C ASP A 366 32.84 9.12 0.32
N ARG A 367 33.14 7.84 0.51
CA ARG A 367 34.49 7.34 0.79
C ARG A 367 35.05 6.71 -0.47
N THR A 368 35.62 7.54 -1.33
CA THR A 368 36.61 7.07 -2.32
C THR A 368 37.98 6.87 -1.63
N PRO A 369 38.68 5.75 -1.85
CA PRO A 369 40.02 5.56 -1.32
C PRO A 369 41.03 6.31 -2.19
N ARG A 370 41.65 7.35 -1.61
CA ARG A 370 42.72 8.13 -2.23
C ARG A 370 44.00 7.27 -2.31
N ARG A 371 44.31 6.78 -3.51
CA ARG A 371 45.56 6.06 -3.82
C ARG A 371 46.70 7.07 -4.00
N ASN A 372 47.74 6.90 -3.21
CA ASN A 372 48.88 7.80 -3.08
C ASN A 372 50.01 7.37 -4.05
N HIS A 373 50.24 8.13 -5.12
CA HIS A 373 51.47 8.21 -5.93
C HIS A 373 51.53 9.67 -6.37
N GLY A 374 52.58 10.46 -6.20
CA GLY A 374 54.00 10.15 -6.25
C GLY A 374 54.61 11.28 -7.10
N ASN A 375 55.09 12.30 -6.39
CA ASN A 375 56.11 13.30 -6.73
C ASN A 375 56.35 13.71 -8.21
N GLY A 376 56.21 15.00 -8.48
CA GLY A 376 56.67 15.66 -9.70
C GLY A 376 56.56 17.17 -9.58
N GLN A 377 57.64 17.81 -9.12
CA GLN A 377 57.83 19.26 -9.06
C GLN A 377 57.63 19.91 -10.45
N ASN A 378 56.93 21.03 -10.49
CA ASN A 378 57.45 22.28 -11.08
C ASN A 378 56.55 23.47 -10.74
N ALA A 379 57.25 24.59 -10.53
CA ALA A 379 56.73 25.91 -10.24
C ALA A 379 55.79 26.42 -11.34
N ASP A 380 54.74 27.14 -10.95
CA ASP A 380 54.60 28.55 -11.35
C ASP A 380 53.42 29.23 -10.65
N THR A 381 53.71 30.45 -10.24
CA THR A 381 52.83 31.51 -9.76
C THR A 381 51.61 31.76 -10.64
N ARG A 382 50.41 31.89 -10.05
CA ARG A 382 49.53 33.07 -10.21
C ARG A 382 48.22 32.98 -9.42
N THR A 383 48.07 33.99 -8.58
CA THR A 383 46.87 34.64 -8.04
C THR A 383 45.62 34.55 -8.93
N SER A 384 44.48 34.19 -8.32
CA SER A 384 43.13 34.71 -8.63
C SER A 384 42.17 34.31 -7.51
N ALA A 385 42.28 35.02 -6.39
CA ALA A 385 41.16 35.22 -5.48
C ALA A 385 40.46 36.49 -5.95
N ASP A 386 39.48 36.35 -6.83
CA ASP A 386 38.53 37.41 -7.15
C ASP A 386 37.29 36.76 -7.79
N ILE A 387 36.13 37.40 -7.70
CA ILE A 387 34.78 36.87 -8.01
C ILE A 387 34.10 36.18 -6.81
N ARG A 388 33.96 36.91 -5.69
CA ARG A 388 32.80 36.73 -4.80
C ARG A 388 32.30 37.98 -4.07
N GLU A 389 32.81 39.17 -4.42
CA GLU A 389 32.42 40.43 -3.77
C GLU A 389 31.58 41.40 -4.64
N THR A 390 31.32 41.10 -5.91
CA THR A 390 30.63 42.05 -6.81
C THR A 390 29.12 41.81 -6.99
N ARG A 391 28.48 40.99 -6.14
CA ARG A 391 27.01 40.79 -6.16
C ARG A 391 26.26 41.33 -4.94
N ALA A 392 26.95 41.69 -3.85
CA ALA A 392 26.31 42.22 -2.64
C ALA A 392 26.22 43.76 -2.61
N ASN A 393 26.96 44.46 -3.48
CA ASN A 393 27.05 45.93 -3.47
C ASN A 393 26.16 46.64 -4.49
N ARG A 394 25.37 45.90 -5.29
CA ARG A 394 24.45 46.49 -6.30
C ARG A 394 23.01 46.68 -5.81
N ASP A 395 22.64 46.05 -4.71
CA ASP A 395 21.27 46.14 -4.15
C ASP A 395 21.10 47.31 -3.16
N TRP A 396 22.20 47.92 -2.70
CA TRP A 396 22.14 49.09 -1.80
C TRP A 396 22.02 50.43 -2.54
N GLU A 397 22.63 50.58 -3.72
CA GLU A 397 22.54 51.83 -4.50
C GLU A 397 21.17 52.02 -5.21
N GLN A 398 20.43 50.93 -5.46
CA GLN A 398 19.08 51.02 -6.01
C GLN A 398 18.01 51.39 -4.96
N ARG A 399 18.23 51.11 -3.68
CA ARG A 399 17.32 51.54 -2.59
C ARG A 399 17.53 52.99 -2.17
N ALA A 400 18.77 53.49 -2.22
CA ALA A 400 19.06 54.90 -1.91
C ALA A 400 18.53 55.88 -2.98
N SER A 401 18.32 55.42 -4.21
CA SER A 401 17.81 56.26 -5.32
C SER A 401 16.27 56.35 -5.38
N SER A 402 15.54 55.45 -4.68
CA SER A 402 14.07 55.47 -4.65
C SER A 402 13.47 56.25 -3.48
N GLU A 403 14.26 56.60 -2.46
CA GLU A 403 13.80 57.36 -1.28
C GLU A 403 14.07 58.88 -1.36
N ALA A 404 14.70 59.37 -2.44
CA ALA A 404 14.93 60.81 -2.67
C ALA A 404 13.93 61.46 -3.65
N ALA A 405 12.85 60.76 -4.02
CA ALA A 405 11.83 61.24 -4.95
C ALA A 405 10.38 61.04 -4.45
N ALA A 406 10.18 60.97 -3.13
CA ALA A 406 8.87 60.91 -2.48
C ALA A 406 8.70 62.05 -1.47
#